data_AF-A0A831L2G6-F1
#
_entry.id   AF-A0A831L2G6-F1
#
_cell.length_a   1.000
_cell.length_b   1.000
_cell.length_c   1.000
_cell.angle_alpha   90.00
_cell.angle_beta   90.00
_cell.angle_gamma   90.00
#
_symmetry.space_group_name_H-M   'P 1'
#
loop_
_entity.id
_entity.type
_entity.pdbx_description
1 polymer ?
#
loop_
_entity_poly.entity_id
_entity_poly.type
_entity_poly.pdbx_seq_one_letter_code
_entity_poly.pdbx_strand_id
1 'polypeptide(L)'
;PQAKQQLESVINAVKQKIADRDKAARKTVEGSAPAAETTDPQAVLAQAGKLLAQNKWTEARKLLEPFVDRNPDHLPAHKMLLQTISSLANIGYDNNVYADQDYRTNLAFDVVRLMEKISELDPKDMEMRLQKGAINVSMPFFVNKLDQGIDDLNMVLNGDSTDEQKAQALYYLGLAHQKQMTTYWIQVAKKYGKTQAAQEVFAGLRPAITRLSAKDLKKPCVTIDFVLGFRDELAPQTAVWIENSEGEFVKTVYVSGFSGFAKEKQVNLPQWSKRSEFRDVDGVTGASIDRGHHIYVWNLKDFQENTVPQGEYRVRVETHFWPSMMYQRSEAVIRVGKEIDSSVTEKGHLIPFLKVDYHGSQKQSE
;
A
#
# COMPACT_ATOMS: atom_id res chain seq x y z
N PRO A 1 -11.49 20.90 12.04
CA PRO A 1 -11.07 22.10 11.27
C PRO A 1 -9.61 22.03 10.77
N GLN A 2 -8.60 22.06 11.66
CA GLN A 2 -7.18 22.10 11.25
C GLN A 2 -6.67 20.84 10.52
N ALA A 3 -7.06 19.63 10.94
CA ALA A 3 -6.65 18.41 10.23
C ALA A 3 -7.29 18.28 8.85
N LYS A 4 -8.51 18.80 8.67
CA LYS A 4 -9.18 18.87 7.36
C LYS A 4 -8.43 19.85 6.46
N GLN A 5 -8.03 21.01 6.99
CA GLN A 5 -7.20 21.99 6.28
C GLN A 5 -5.80 21.45 5.93
N GLN A 6 -5.15 20.70 6.82
CA GLN A 6 -3.87 20.06 6.52
C GLN A 6 -4.01 19.02 5.41
N LEU A 7 -5.04 18.17 5.48
CA LEU A 7 -5.33 17.21 4.43
C LEU A 7 -5.66 17.89 3.09
N GLU A 8 -6.50 18.93 3.11
CA GLU A 8 -6.85 19.75 1.94
C GLU A 8 -5.61 20.43 1.35
N SER A 9 -4.69 20.93 2.18
CA SER A 9 -3.44 21.54 1.71
C SER A 9 -2.54 20.53 0.99
N VAL A 10 -2.43 19.31 1.51
CA VAL A 10 -1.65 18.23 0.88
C VAL A 10 -2.31 17.79 -0.43
N ILE A 11 -3.64 17.62 -0.44
CA ILE A 11 -4.41 17.31 -1.66
C ILE A 11 -4.21 18.40 -2.71
N ASN A 12 -4.28 19.67 -2.33
CA ASN A 12 -4.08 20.79 -3.25
C ASN A 12 -2.65 20.86 -3.80
N ALA A 13 -1.64 20.60 -2.97
CA ALA A 13 -0.26 20.53 -3.42
C ALA A 13 -0.03 19.40 -4.43
N VAL A 14 -0.63 18.23 -4.21
CA VAL A 14 -0.58 17.10 -5.15
C VAL A 14 -1.29 17.44 -6.46
N LYS A 15 -2.50 18.03 -6.39
CA LYS A 15 -3.23 18.48 -7.59
C LYS A 15 -2.44 19.50 -8.41
N GLN A 16 -1.77 20.45 -7.75
CA GLN A 16 -0.95 21.46 -8.43
C GLN A 16 0.24 20.82 -9.15
N LYS A 17 0.97 19.90 -8.50
CA LYS A 17 2.06 19.16 -9.14
C LYS A 17 1.61 18.41 -10.40
N ILE A 18 0.42 17.80 -10.36
CA ILE A 18 -0.15 17.09 -11.52
C ILE A 18 -0.48 18.07 -12.64
N ALA A 19 -1.11 19.20 -12.32
CA ALA A 19 -1.41 20.24 -13.31
C ALA A 19 -0.12 20.78 -13.98
N ASP A 20 0.95 20.96 -13.20
CA ASP A 20 2.25 21.40 -13.71
C ASP A 20 2.90 20.34 -14.61
N ARG A 21 2.82 19.06 -14.23
CA ARG A 21 3.26 17.92 -15.05
C ARG A 21 2.51 17.87 -16.38
N ASP A 22 1.19 17.94 -16.35
CA ASP A 22 0.35 17.87 -17.56
C ASP A 22 0.63 19.07 -18.48
N LYS A 23 0.87 20.25 -17.92
CA LYS A 23 1.31 21.44 -18.66
C LYS A 23 2.69 21.25 -19.30
N ALA A 24 3.63 20.62 -18.59
CA ALA A 24 4.97 20.31 -19.11
C ALA A 24 4.94 19.25 -20.21
N ALA A 25 4.09 18.22 -20.08
CA ALA A 25 3.88 17.20 -21.10
C ALA A 25 3.33 17.81 -22.38
N ARG A 26 2.31 18.69 -22.28
CA ARG A 26 1.73 19.41 -23.43
C ARG A 26 2.77 20.26 -24.17
N LYS A 27 3.63 20.98 -23.44
CA LYS A 27 4.73 21.76 -24.05
C LYS A 27 5.76 20.89 -24.77
N THR A 28 6.03 19.69 -24.26
CA THR A 28 6.97 18.75 -24.88
C THR A 28 6.41 18.21 -26.21
N VAL A 29 5.11 17.95 -26.27
CA VAL A 29 4.41 17.51 -27.49
C VAL A 29 4.34 18.62 -28.55
N GLU A 30 4.18 19.88 -28.14
CA GLU A 30 4.21 21.05 -29.05
C GLU A 30 5.62 21.31 -29.65
N GLY A 31 6.69 20.85 -29.00
CA GLY A 31 8.08 21.05 -29.42
C GLY A 31 8.71 19.90 -30.22
N SER A 32 8.08 18.73 -30.27
CA SER A 32 8.56 17.58 -31.05
C SER A 32 8.00 17.61 -32.48
N ALA A 33 8.89 17.63 -33.48
CA ALA A 33 8.50 17.44 -34.88
C ALA A 33 7.71 16.12 -35.04
N PRO A 34 6.65 16.07 -35.88
CA PRO A 34 5.81 14.90 -35.96
C PRO A 34 6.60 13.75 -36.58
N ALA A 35 6.95 12.76 -35.76
CA ALA A 35 7.20 11.43 -36.28
C ALA A 35 5.92 11.01 -37.04
N ALA A 36 6.08 10.37 -38.19
CA ALA A 36 4.96 9.96 -39.05
C ALA A 36 4.04 8.97 -38.31
N GLU A 37 3.12 9.51 -37.51
CA GLU A 37 2.18 8.77 -36.67
C GLU A 37 0.88 8.60 -37.45
N THR A 38 0.49 7.34 -37.62
CA THR A 38 -0.75 6.96 -38.28
C THR A 38 -1.94 7.66 -37.63
N THR A 39 -2.65 8.49 -38.39
CA THR A 39 -3.89 9.16 -37.96
C THR A 39 -5.11 8.22 -37.97
N ASP A 40 -4.98 7.00 -38.48
CA ASP A 40 -6.04 6.01 -38.51
C ASP A 40 -6.33 5.44 -37.10
N PRO A 41 -7.51 5.72 -36.52
CA PRO A 41 -7.87 5.20 -35.20
C PRO A 41 -7.81 3.67 -35.10
N GLN A 42 -8.15 2.95 -36.17
CA GLN A 42 -8.16 1.47 -36.14
C GLN A 42 -6.74 0.90 -36.06
N ALA A 43 -5.81 1.45 -36.84
CA ALA A 43 -4.40 1.06 -36.79
C ALA A 43 -3.80 1.28 -35.39
N VAL A 44 -4.06 2.45 -34.80
CA VAL A 44 -3.57 2.79 -33.45
C VAL A 44 -4.11 1.83 -32.40
N LEU A 45 -5.42 1.56 -32.39
CA LEU A 45 -6.03 0.63 -31.43
C LEU A 45 -5.56 -0.81 -31.64
N ALA A 46 -5.39 -1.25 -32.89
CA ALA A 46 -4.86 -2.58 -33.18
C ALA A 46 -3.43 -2.76 -32.68
N GLN A 47 -2.58 -1.74 -32.85
CA GLN A 47 -1.21 -1.76 -32.34
C GLN A 47 -1.18 -1.72 -30.81
N ALA A 48 -1.97 -0.85 -30.18
CA ALA A 48 -2.09 -0.78 -28.73
C ALA A 48 -2.60 -2.10 -28.13
N GLY A 49 -3.59 -2.74 -28.76
CA GLY A 49 -4.08 -4.07 -28.38
C GLY A 49 -2.99 -5.15 -28.43
N LYS A 50 -2.13 -5.14 -29.46
CA LYS A 50 -0.96 -6.04 -29.53
C LYS A 50 0.03 -5.80 -28.40
N LEU A 51 0.30 -4.54 -28.07
CA LEU A 51 1.20 -4.19 -26.97
C LEU A 51 0.64 -4.64 -25.62
N LEU A 52 -0.66 -4.42 -25.38
CA LEU A 52 -1.36 -4.90 -24.18
C LEU A 52 -1.28 -6.42 -24.04
N ALA A 53 -1.53 -7.17 -25.12
CA ALA A 53 -1.43 -8.64 -25.12
C ALA A 53 -0.01 -9.16 -24.84
N GLN A 54 1.01 -8.32 -25.08
CA GLN A 54 2.42 -8.62 -24.80
C GLN A 54 2.90 -8.07 -23.44
N ASN A 55 1.98 -7.54 -22.61
CA ASN A 55 2.30 -6.83 -21.36
C ASN A 55 3.25 -5.63 -21.53
N LYS A 56 3.30 -5.05 -22.73
CA LYS A 56 4.09 -3.86 -23.09
C LYS A 56 3.30 -2.60 -22.78
N TRP A 57 2.93 -2.44 -21.50
CA TRP A 57 2.00 -1.40 -21.07
C TRP A 57 2.61 0.01 -21.16
N THR A 58 3.92 0.14 -20.95
CA THR A 58 4.62 1.43 -21.11
C THR A 58 4.61 1.89 -22.56
N GLU A 59 4.87 1.00 -23.52
CA GLU A 59 4.77 1.32 -24.95
C GLU A 59 3.33 1.60 -25.37
N ALA A 60 2.36 0.83 -24.86
CA ALA A 60 0.94 1.06 -25.13
C ALA A 60 0.49 2.45 -24.63
N ARG A 61 0.95 2.86 -23.44
CA ARG A 61 0.66 4.19 -22.88
C ARG A 61 1.23 5.30 -23.76
N LYS A 62 2.50 5.18 -24.18
CA LYS A 62 3.17 6.15 -25.07
C LYS A 62 2.46 6.30 -26.41
N LEU A 63 1.85 5.23 -26.92
CA LEU A 63 1.06 5.26 -28.15
C LEU A 63 -0.32 5.89 -27.95
N LEU A 64 -1.00 5.54 -26.85
CA LEU A 64 -2.39 5.93 -26.61
C LEU A 64 -2.55 7.35 -26.07
N GLU A 65 -1.64 7.84 -25.22
CA GLU A 65 -1.75 9.18 -24.62
C GLU A 65 -1.82 10.31 -25.66
N PRO A 66 -0.88 10.43 -26.61
CA PRO A 66 -0.97 11.47 -27.65
C PRO A 66 -2.20 11.28 -28.55
N PHE A 67 -2.65 10.04 -28.75
CA PHE A 67 -3.83 9.76 -29.56
C PHE A 67 -5.11 10.26 -28.88
N VAL A 68 -5.32 9.98 -27.59
CA VAL A 68 -6.50 10.48 -26.86
C VAL A 68 -6.48 12.00 -26.71
N ASP A 69 -5.31 12.61 -26.55
CA ASP A 69 -5.18 14.06 -26.46
C ASP A 69 -5.62 14.76 -27.75
N ARG A 70 -5.32 14.16 -28.92
CA ARG A 70 -5.77 14.66 -30.23
C ARG A 70 -7.20 14.27 -30.59
N ASN A 71 -7.72 13.22 -29.96
CA ASN A 71 -9.05 12.66 -30.23
C ASN A 71 -9.85 12.53 -28.92
N PRO A 72 -10.19 13.66 -28.27
CA PRO A 72 -10.73 13.65 -26.91
C PRO A 72 -12.08 12.95 -26.79
N ASP A 73 -12.83 12.78 -27.88
CA ASP A 73 -14.14 12.12 -27.85
C ASP A 73 -14.11 10.67 -28.34
N HIS A 74 -12.92 10.12 -28.57
CA HIS A 74 -12.75 8.74 -29.04
C HIS A 74 -12.87 7.73 -27.88
N LEU A 75 -14.10 7.35 -27.54
CA LEU A 75 -14.41 6.47 -26.40
C LEU A 75 -13.60 5.15 -26.35
N PRO A 76 -13.44 4.37 -27.44
CA PRO A 76 -12.66 3.14 -27.39
C PRO A 76 -11.18 3.35 -27.00
N ALA A 77 -10.61 4.50 -27.37
CA ALA A 77 -9.21 4.81 -27.05
C ALA A 77 -9.05 5.16 -25.58
N HIS A 78 -10.01 5.87 -24.99
CA HIS A 78 -10.05 6.13 -23.55
C HIS A 78 -10.20 4.83 -22.75
N LYS A 79 -11.11 3.93 -23.16
CA LYS A 79 -11.27 2.61 -22.52
C LYS A 79 -9.97 1.78 -22.58
N MET A 80 -9.27 1.79 -23.72
CA MET A 80 -7.99 1.07 -23.87
C MET A 80 -6.85 1.70 -23.07
N LEU A 81 -6.79 3.03 -23.00
CA LEU A 81 -5.80 3.73 -22.20
C LEU A 81 -6.04 3.50 -20.70
N LEU A 82 -7.29 3.51 -20.25
CA LEU A 82 -7.65 3.15 -18.88
C LEU A 82 -7.15 1.75 -18.52
N GLN A 83 -7.38 0.76 -19.39
CA GLN A 83 -6.88 -0.61 -19.18
C GLN A 83 -5.35 -0.61 -19.05
N THR A 84 -4.66 0.12 -19.91
CA THR A 84 -3.19 0.22 -19.90
C THR A 84 -2.67 0.82 -18.60
N ILE A 85 -3.24 1.95 -18.15
CA ILE A 85 -2.83 2.62 -16.91
C ILE A 85 -3.18 1.75 -15.69
N SER A 86 -4.34 1.08 -15.70
CA SER A 86 -4.72 0.15 -14.64
C SER A 86 -3.75 -1.03 -14.55
N SER A 87 -3.29 -1.57 -15.68
CA SER A 87 -2.26 -2.61 -15.71
C SER A 87 -0.93 -2.12 -15.15
N LEU A 88 -0.49 -0.90 -15.50
CA LEU A 88 0.72 -0.28 -14.91
C LEU A 88 0.57 -0.11 -13.39
N ALA A 89 -0.59 0.31 -12.91
CA ALA A 89 -0.85 0.49 -11.48
C ALA A 89 -0.79 -0.83 -10.68
N ASN A 90 -1.07 -1.96 -11.34
CA ASN A 90 -1.08 -3.30 -10.74
C ASN A 90 0.30 -3.97 -10.65
N ILE A 91 1.35 -3.40 -11.27
CA ILE A 91 2.72 -3.93 -11.16
C ILE A 91 3.22 -3.87 -9.70
N GLY A 92 2.76 -2.88 -8.93
CA GLY A 92 3.19 -2.66 -7.55
C GLY A 92 4.42 -1.76 -7.46
N TYR A 93 5.44 -2.20 -6.72
CA TYR A 93 6.70 -1.44 -6.55
C TYR A 93 7.74 -1.93 -7.56
N ASP A 94 8.21 -1.02 -8.41
CA ASP A 94 9.21 -1.26 -9.44
C ASP A 94 10.21 -0.11 -9.54
N ASN A 95 11.11 -0.16 -10.53
CA ASN A 95 12.11 0.88 -10.76
C ASN A 95 11.51 2.26 -11.06
N ASN A 96 10.26 2.34 -11.54
CA ASN A 96 9.60 3.61 -11.76
C ASN A 96 9.26 4.28 -10.43
N VAL A 97 8.85 3.51 -9.41
CA VAL A 97 8.60 4.03 -8.05
C VAL A 97 9.89 4.48 -7.38
N TYR A 98 11.01 3.81 -7.63
CA TYR A 98 12.32 4.28 -7.14
C TYR A 98 12.73 5.60 -7.79
N ALA A 99 12.53 5.73 -9.10
CA ALA A 99 12.88 6.91 -9.87
C ALA A 99 11.97 8.12 -9.56
N ASP A 100 10.67 7.88 -9.37
CA ASP A 100 9.65 8.88 -9.09
C ASP A 100 8.72 8.38 -7.96
N GLN A 101 8.85 8.97 -6.77
CA GLN A 101 8.01 8.59 -5.62
C GLN A 101 6.53 8.96 -5.81
N ASP A 102 6.22 9.88 -6.72
CA ASP A 102 4.87 10.29 -7.06
C ASP A 102 4.26 9.39 -8.17
N TYR A 103 5.01 8.43 -8.74
CA TYR A 103 4.58 7.62 -9.89
C TYR A 103 3.23 6.90 -9.67
N ARG A 104 3.05 6.23 -8.54
CA ARG A 104 1.78 5.53 -8.24
C ARG A 104 0.64 6.49 -7.93
N THR A 105 0.94 7.60 -7.28
CA THR A 105 -0.03 8.70 -7.05
C THR A 105 -0.54 9.22 -8.39
N ASN A 106 0.37 9.49 -9.32
CA ASN A 106 0.09 9.94 -10.67
C ASN A 106 -0.79 8.94 -11.45
N LEU A 107 -0.47 7.64 -11.40
CA LEU A 107 -1.32 6.61 -12.01
C LEU A 107 -2.74 6.60 -11.43
N ALA A 108 -2.91 6.77 -10.12
CA ALA A 108 -4.23 6.83 -9.49
C ALA A 108 -5.08 7.99 -10.01
N PHE A 109 -4.48 9.18 -10.17
CA PHE A 109 -5.18 10.32 -10.76
C PHE A 109 -5.47 10.12 -12.26
N ASP A 110 -4.54 9.52 -13.00
CA ASP A 110 -4.75 9.23 -14.43
C ASP A 110 -5.95 8.25 -14.62
N VAL A 111 -6.07 7.22 -13.78
CA VAL A 111 -7.22 6.29 -13.79
C VAL A 111 -8.54 7.03 -13.55
N VAL A 112 -8.61 7.87 -12.51
CA VAL A 112 -9.84 8.62 -12.20
C VAL A 112 -10.20 9.57 -13.34
N ARG A 113 -9.24 10.33 -13.87
CA ARG A 113 -9.46 11.25 -14.98
C ARG A 113 -10.05 10.54 -16.20
N LEU A 114 -9.49 9.39 -16.56
CA LEU A 114 -9.98 8.60 -17.70
C LEU A 114 -11.38 8.06 -17.44
N MET A 115 -11.65 7.60 -16.22
CA MET A 115 -12.96 7.08 -15.88
C MET A 115 -14.05 8.16 -15.87
N GLU A 116 -13.72 9.36 -15.40
CA GLU A 116 -14.60 10.53 -15.53
C GLU A 116 -14.90 10.82 -17.01
N LYS A 117 -13.87 10.91 -17.86
CA LYS A 117 -14.05 11.18 -19.29
C LYS A 117 -14.85 10.08 -20.00
N ILE A 118 -14.64 8.81 -19.68
CA ILE A 118 -15.42 7.69 -20.22
C ILE A 118 -16.90 7.82 -19.83
N SER A 119 -17.18 8.17 -18.58
CA SER A 119 -18.55 8.36 -18.09
C SER A 119 -19.22 9.62 -18.65
N GLU A 120 -18.46 10.64 -19.02
CA GLU A 120 -18.95 11.82 -19.74
C GLU A 120 -19.33 11.48 -21.19
N LEU A 121 -18.51 10.66 -21.86
CA LEU A 121 -18.74 10.24 -23.25
C LEU A 121 -19.90 9.25 -23.38
N ASP A 122 -20.14 8.42 -22.36
CA ASP A 122 -21.25 7.47 -22.34
C ASP A 122 -21.97 7.44 -20.96
N PRO A 123 -22.81 8.45 -20.68
CA PRO A 123 -23.43 8.61 -19.35
C PRO A 123 -24.49 7.55 -19.03
N LYS A 124 -24.97 6.80 -20.03
CA LYS A 124 -26.01 5.78 -19.88
C LYS A 124 -25.45 4.38 -19.64
N ASP A 125 -24.15 4.19 -19.84
CA ASP A 125 -23.46 2.93 -19.59
C ASP A 125 -23.37 2.68 -18.07
N MET A 126 -24.35 1.96 -17.52
CA MET A 126 -24.42 1.62 -16.10
C MET A 126 -23.27 0.71 -15.66
N GLU A 127 -22.70 -0.08 -16.56
CA GLU A 127 -21.52 -0.90 -16.26
C GLU A 127 -20.31 0.01 -16.01
N MET A 128 -20.09 1.00 -16.87
CA MET A 128 -19.02 1.99 -16.64
C MET A 128 -19.26 2.82 -15.39
N ARG A 129 -20.52 3.17 -15.09
CA ARG A 129 -20.85 3.88 -13.85
C ARG A 129 -20.58 3.04 -12.60
N LEU A 130 -20.91 1.75 -12.63
CA LEU A 130 -20.56 0.80 -11.57
C LEU A 130 -19.04 0.70 -11.38
N GLN A 131 -18.29 0.55 -12.48
CA GLN A 131 -16.83 0.52 -12.43
C GLN A 131 -16.23 1.81 -11.88
N LYS A 132 -16.75 2.97 -12.29
CA LYS A 132 -16.36 4.28 -11.75
C LYS A 132 -16.59 4.36 -10.26
N GLY A 133 -17.78 3.96 -9.79
CA GLY A 133 -18.11 3.88 -8.38
C GLY A 133 -17.13 3.01 -7.59
N ALA A 134 -16.91 1.78 -8.05
CA ALA A 134 -15.98 0.82 -7.46
C ALA A 134 -14.53 1.31 -7.40
N ILE A 135 -14.04 1.91 -8.50
CA ILE A 135 -12.70 2.52 -8.58
C ILE A 135 -12.59 3.65 -7.57
N ASN A 136 -13.53 4.60 -7.57
CA ASN A 136 -13.51 5.77 -6.69
C ASN A 136 -13.55 5.38 -5.20
N VAL A 137 -14.29 4.33 -4.85
CA VAL A 137 -14.28 3.75 -3.48
C VAL A 137 -12.92 3.14 -3.17
N SER A 138 -12.29 2.43 -4.11
CA SER A 138 -11.01 1.76 -3.92
C SER A 138 -9.83 2.73 -3.87
N MET A 139 -9.97 3.92 -4.47
CA MET A 139 -8.90 4.92 -4.55
C MET A 139 -8.39 5.36 -3.16
N PRO A 140 -7.11 5.74 -3.07
CA PRO A 140 -6.57 6.36 -1.87
C PRO A 140 -7.27 7.68 -1.52
N PHE A 141 -7.34 8.00 -0.23
CA PHE A 141 -8.02 9.19 0.30
C PHE A 141 -7.58 10.51 -0.38
N PHE A 142 -6.32 10.63 -0.80
CA PHE A 142 -5.78 11.84 -1.42
C PHE A 142 -6.36 12.13 -2.81
N VAL A 143 -6.97 11.14 -3.47
CA VAL A 143 -7.70 11.34 -4.72
C VAL A 143 -9.02 12.08 -4.47
N ASN A 144 -9.58 11.94 -3.27
CA ASN A 144 -10.78 12.64 -2.79
C ASN A 144 -12.00 12.43 -3.68
N LYS A 145 -12.30 11.16 -3.99
CA LYS A 145 -13.41 10.74 -4.87
C LYS A 145 -14.41 9.79 -4.20
N LEU A 146 -14.26 9.54 -2.89
CA LEU A 146 -15.10 8.60 -2.17
C LEU A 146 -16.59 8.97 -2.27
N ASP A 147 -16.94 10.23 -2.02
CA ASP A 147 -18.33 10.70 -2.09
C ASP A 147 -18.90 10.58 -3.51
N GLN A 148 -18.13 10.94 -4.53
CA GLN A 148 -18.55 10.73 -5.92
C GLN A 148 -18.73 9.25 -6.25
N GLY A 149 -17.86 8.37 -5.71
CA GLY A 149 -18.02 6.93 -5.84
C GLY A 149 -19.33 6.44 -5.24
N ILE A 150 -19.68 6.92 -4.04
CA ILE A 150 -20.97 6.63 -3.39
C ILE A 150 -22.14 7.10 -4.28
N ASP A 151 -22.07 8.31 -4.82
CA ASP A 151 -23.11 8.85 -5.70
C ASP A 151 -23.28 8.00 -6.97
N ASP A 152 -22.19 7.64 -7.64
CA ASP A 152 -22.22 6.80 -8.84
C ASP A 152 -22.82 5.41 -8.54
N LEU A 153 -22.48 4.79 -7.41
CA LEU A 153 -23.05 3.49 -7.00
C LEU A 153 -24.54 3.60 -6.66
N ASN A 154 -24.97 4.69 -6.02
CA ASN A 154 -26.40 4.93 -5.77
C ASN A 154 -27.18 5.14 -7.07
N MET A 155 -26.58 5.74 -8.11
CA MET A 155 -27.21 5.83 -9.42
C MET A 155 -27.40 4.45 -10.06
N VAL A 156 -26.42 3.54 -9.93
CA VAL A 156 -26.55 2.14 -10.39
C VAL A 156 -27.69 1.43 -9.66
N LEU A 157 -27.82 1.63 -8.33
CA LEU A 157 -28.92 1.04 -7.57
C LEU A 157 -30.31 1.51 -8.00
N ASN A 158 -30.44 2.80 -8.28
CA ASN A 158 -31.72 3.43 -8.60
C ASN A 158 -32.06 3.38 -10.10
N GLY A 159 -31.12 2.97 -10.95
CA GLY A 159 -31.28 2.91 -12.40
C GLY A 159 -31.76 1.55 -12.92
N ASP A 160 -31.70 1.41 -14.25
CA ASP A 160 -32.10 0.21 -15.01
C ASP A 160 -31.00 -0.88 -15.03
N SER A 161 -30.14 -0.91 -14.00
CA SER A 161 -29.07 -1.90 -13.84
C SER A 161 -29.61 -3.30 -13.52
N THR A 162 -28.82 -4.32 -13.86
CA THR A 162 -29.13 -5.72 -13.54
C THR A 162 -29.04 -5.98 -12.03
N ASP A 163 -29.67 -7.05 -11.55
CA ASP A 163 -29.56 -7.45 -10.13
C ASP A 163 -28.12 -7.72 -9.70
N GLU A 164 -27.29 -8.28 -10.60
CA GLU A 164 -25.86 -8.49 -10.34
C GLU A 164 -25.12 -7.16 -10.15
N GLN A 165 -25.36 -6.18 -11.04
CA GLN A 165 -24.76 -4.85 -10.92
C GLN A 165 -25.21 -4.15 -9.63
N LYS A 166 -26.47 -4.31 -9.24
CA LYS A 166 -27.01 -3.76 -7.98
C LYS A 166 -26.39 -4.44 -6.77
N ALA A 167 -26.22 -5.75 -6.79
CA ALA A 167 -25.53 -6.49 -5.73
C ALA A 167 -24.07 -6.03 -5.58
N GLN A 168 -23.36 -5.87 -6.70
CA GLN A 168 -22.00 -5.35 -6.69
C GLN A 168 -21.95 -3.90 -6.20
N ALA A 169 -22.92 -3.07 -6.56
CA ALA A 169 -23.02 -1.70 -6.05
C ALA A 169 -23.21 -1.66 -4.52
N LEU A 170 -24.08 -2.50 -3.96
CA LEU A 170 -24.25 -2.63 -2.52
C LEU A 170 -22.97 -3.08 -1.81
N TYR A 171 -22.23 -4.02 -2.40
CA TYR A 171 -20.93 -4.45 -1.87
C TYR A 171 -19.95 -3.28 -1.77
N TYR A 172 -19.78 -2.51 -2.84
CA TYR A 172 -18.87 -1.35 -2.83
C TYR A 172 -19.36 -0.20 -1.95
N LEU A 173 -20.67 0.01 -1.80
CA LEU A 173 -21.21 0.96 -0.82
C LEU A 173 -20.87 0.54 0.61
N GLY A 174 -20.94 -0.76 0.92
CA GLY A 174 -20.47 -1.29 2.20
C GLY A 174 -18.99 -0.96 2.46
N LEU A 175 -18.13 -1.16 1.47
CA LEU A 175 -16.71 -0.77 1.56
C LEU A 175 -16.53 0.75 1.71
N ALA A 176 -17.34 1.56 1.02
CA ALA A 176 -17.28 3.01 1.10
C ALA A 176 -17.61 3.51 2.51
N HIS A 177 -18.69 2.99 3.11
CA HIS A 177 -19.06 3.33 4.48
C HIS A 177 -18.05 2.81 5.51
N GLN A 178 -17.42 1.66 5.27
CA GLN A 178 -16.31 1.19 6.10
C GLN A 178 -15.12 2.16 6.04
N LYS A 179 -14.79 2.72 4.87
CA LYS A 179 -13.77 3.76 4.74
C LYS A 179 -14.14 5.03 5.50
N GLN A 180 -15.38 5.53 5.35
CA GLN A 180 -15.85 6.70 6.09
C GLN A 180 -15.77 6.49 7.62
N MET A 181 -16.20 5.32 8.11
CA MET A 181 -16.06 4.94 9.51
C MET A 181 -14.58 4.96 9.94
N THR A 182 -13.69 4.39 9.12
CA THR A 182 -12.24 4.38 9.38
C THR A 182 -11.70 5.80 9.52
N THR A 183 -12.07 6.72 8.62
CA THR A 183 -11.69 8.15 8.69
C THR A 183 -12.08 8.78 10.03
N TYR A 184 -13.29 8.52 10.54
CA TYR A 184 -13.71 9.02 11.85
C TYR A 184 -12.93 8.40 12.99
N TRP A 185 -12.70 7.08 12.95
CA TRP A 185 -11.97 6.37 13.99
C TRP A 185 -10.51 6.81 14.07
N ILE A 186 -9.85 7.08 12.94
CA ILE A 186 -8.52 7.71 12.90
C ILE A 186 -8.54 9.06 13.62
N GLN A 187 -9.57 9.88 13.40
CA GLN A 187 -9.69 11.16 14.08
C GLN A 187 -9.88 11.00 15.60
N VAL A 188 -10.67 10.02 16.03
CA VAL A 188 -10.86 9.70 17.45
C VAL A 188 -9.53 9.27 18.08
N ALA A 189 -8.85 8.29 17.48
CA ALA A 189 -7.57 7.78 17.96
C ALA A 189 -6.49 8.88 18.01
N LYS A 190 -6.36 9.68 16.94
CA LYS A 190 -5.32 10.71 16.81
C LYS A 190 -5.55 11.92 17.69
N LYS A 191 -6.78 12.46 17.73
CA LYS A 191 -7.07 13.74 18.41
C LYS A 191 -7.52 13.55 19.86
N TYR A 192 -8.16 12.42 20.16
CA TYR A 192 -8.79 12.15 21.45
C TYR A 192 -8.25 10.86 22.10
N GLY A 193 -6.98 10.51 21.83
CA GLY A 193 -6.36 9.24 22.20
C GLY A 193 -6.38 8.88 23.70
N LYS A 194 -6.65 9.85 24.59
CA LYS A 194 -6.77 9.64 26.05
C LYS A 194 -8.20 9.38 26.53
N THR A 195 -9.19 9.41 25.64
CA THR A 195 -10.61 9.25 25.98
C THR A 195 -11.04 7.79 25.95
N GLN A 196 -12.15 7.48 26.63
CA GLN A 196 -12.80 6.16 26.55
C GLN A 196 -13.18 5.81 25.10
N ALA A 197 -13.70 6.78 24.32
CA ALA A 197 -14.03 6.56 22.91
C ALA A 197 -12.81 6.10 22.09
N ALA A 198 -11.61 6.63 22.36
CA ALA A 198 -10.40 6.15 21.70
C ALA A 198 -10.02 4.73 22.15
N GLN A 199 -10.21 4.39 23.42
CA GLN A 199 -10.00 3.01 23.91
C GLN A 199 -10.95 2.03 23.22
N GLU A 200 -12.22 2.40 23.04
CA GLU A 200 -13.22 1.62 22.32
C GLU A 200 -12.86 1.44 20.84
N VAL A 201 -12.36 2.49 20.17
CA VAL A 201 -11.84 2.39 18.80
C VAL A 201 -10.69 1.39 18.72
N PHE A 202 -9.69 1.48 19.60
CA PHE A 202 -8.58 0.53 19.60
C PHE A 202 -9.02 -0.90 19.93
N ALA A 203 -10.00 -1.07 20.81
CA ALA A 203 -10.57 -2.37 21.14
C ALA A 203 -11.33 -2.96 19.94
N GLY A 204 -12.18 -2.16 19.27
CA GLY A 204 -12.94 -2.58 18.10
C GLY A 204 -12.09 -2.84 16.85
N LEU A 205 -10.90 -2.24 16.77
CA LEU A 205 -9.94 -2.53 15.71
C LEU A 205 -9.07 -3.76 16.00
N ARG A 206 -8.96 -4.22 17.25
CA ARG A 206 -8.02 -5.28 17.61
C ARG A 206 -8.34 -6.58 16.85
N PRO A 207 -7.40 -7.12 16.04
CA PRO A 207 -7.63 -8.35 15.32
C PRO A 207 -7.63 -9.56 16.25
N ALA A 208 -8.26 -10.65 15.81
CA ALA A 208 -8.14 -11.94 16.48
C ALA A 208 -6.69 -12.45 16.41
N ILE A 209 -6.19 -13.01 17.51
CA ILE A 209 -4.85 -13.58 17.59
C ILE A 209 -4.93 -15.07 17.30
N THR A 210 -4.38 -15.50 16.18
CA THR A 210 -4.23 -16.92 15.82
C THR A 210 -2.91 -17.47 16.34
N ARG A 211 -2.88 -18.56 17.10
CA ARG A 211 -1.60 -19.11 17.59
C ARG A 211 -0.88 -19.94 16.52
N LEU A 212 0.44 -19.76 16.37
CA LEU A 212 1.27 -20.63 15.55
C LEU A 212 1.38 -22.03 16.16
N SER A 213 1.31 -23.08 15.34
CA SER A 213 1.71 -24.43 15.73
C SER A 213 3.24 -24.56 15.64
N ALA A 214 3.91 -24.77 16.77
CA ALA A 214 5.37 -24.94 16.81
C ALA A 214 5.88 -26.28 16.21
N LYS A 215 4.99 -27.11 15.68
CA LYS A 215 5.32 -28.46 15.18
C LYS A 215 6.05 -28.45 13.83
N ASP A 216 5.84 -27.42 13.02
CA ASP A 216 6.38 -27.33 11.64
C ASP A 216 7.63 -26.46 11.55
N LEU A 217 8.15 -25.98 12.69
CA LEU A 217 9.31 -25.10 12.73
C LEU A 217 10.62 -25.89 12.56
N LYS A 218 11.47 -25.46 11.62
CA LYS A 218 12.87 -25.91 11.55
C LYS A 218 13.65 -25.27 12.70
N LYS A 219 14.07 -26.09 13.67
CA LYS A 219 14.83 -25.66 14.86
C LYS A 219 16.34 -25.85 14.65
N PRO A 220 17.21 -25.01 15.25
CA PRO A 220 16.87 -23.92 16.14
C PRO A 220 16.41 -22.65 15.40
N CYS A 221 15.46 -21.91 15.96
CA CYS A 221 14.95 -20.67 15.37
C CYS A 221 14.33 -19.74 16.43
N VAL A 222 14.06 -18.50 16.03
CA VAL A 222 13.26 -17.55 16.81
C VAL A 222 11.97 -17.24 16.04
N THR A 223 10.81 -17.39 16.69
CA THR A 223 9.54 -16.88 16.14
C THR A 223 9.27 -15.49 16.68
N ILE A 224 8.84 -14.58 15.81
CA ILE A 224 8.49 -13.20 16.10
C ILE A 224 7.01 -13.03 15.74
N ASP A 225 6.17 -12.94 16.75
CA ASP A 225 4.72 -12.85 16.67
C ASP A 225 4.30 -11.45 17.13
N PHE A 226 3.59 -10.70 16.29
CA PHE A 226 3.10 -9.39 16.69
C PHE A 226 1.77 -9.02 16.03
N VAL A 227 1.05 -8.13 16.71
CA VAL A 227 -0.22 -7.59 16.22
C VAL A 227 -0.03 -6.17 15.74
N LEU A 228 -0.52 -5.86 14.53
CA LEU A 228 -0.84 -4.49 14.13
C LEU A 228 -2.29 -4.21 14.52
N GLY A 229 -2.48 -3.42 15.57
CA GLY A 229 -3.77 -3.19 16.24
C GLY A 229 -4.57 -2.01 15.69
N PHE A 230 -4.02 -1.28 14.72
CA PHE A 230 -4.62 -0.08 14.16
C PHE A 230 -4.74 -0.18 12.64
N ARG A 231 -5.76 0.49 12.08
CA ARG A 231 -5.96 0.65 10.64
C ARG A 231 -6.04 2.13 10.33
N ASP A 232 -5.24 2.55 9.37
CA ASP A 232 -5.30 3.88 8.75
C ASP A 232 -5.93 3.75 7.35
N GLU A 233 -5.95 4.85 6.58
CA GLU A 233 -6.45 4.85 5.20
C GLU A 233 -5.59 4.00 4.25
N LEU A 234 -4.29 3.84 4.56
CA LEU A 234 -3.36 2.95 3.87
C LEU A 234 -2.70 2.00 4.87
N ALA A 235 -2.24 0.85 4.35
CA ALA A 235 -1.40 -0.06 5.12
C ALA A 235 -0.15 0.66 5.62
N PRO A 236 0.24 0.46 6.89
CA PRO A 236 1.43 1.11 7.44
C PRO A 236 2.69 0.63 6.76
N GLN A 237 3.73 1.46 6.84
CA GLN A 237 5.09 1.00 6.66
C GLN A 237 5.57 0.35 7.95
N THR A 238 6.12 -0.85 7.86
CA THR A 238 6.57 -1.63 9.03
C THR A 238 7.91 -2.29 8.76
N ALA A 239 8.77 -2.35 9.77
CA ALA A 239 10.02 -3.12 9.75
C ALA A 239 10.14 -3.99 11.01
N VAL A 240 10.75 -5.16 10.83
CA VAL A 240 11.14 -6.08 11.89
C VAL A 240 12.62 -6.36 11.75
N TRP A 241 13.41 -6.08 12.79
CA TRP A 241 14.86 -6.32 12.77
C TRP A 241 15.39 -6.75 14.13
N ILE A 242 16.62 -7.25 14.10
CA ILE A 242 17.31 -7.80 15.26
C ILE A 242 18.59 -7.01 15.51
N GLU A 243 18.84 -6.73 16.78
CA GLU A 243 20.10 -6.18 17.29
C GLU A 243 20.71 -7.16 18.31
N ASN A 244 22.04 -7.14 18.46
CA ASN A 244 22.72 -7.86 19.54
C ASN A 244 22.63 -7.06 20.86
N SER A 245 23.24 -7.59 21.93
CA SER A 245 23.28 -6.94 23.25
C SER A 245 23.96 -5.58 23.27
N GLU A 246 24.87 -5.33 22.33
CA GLU A 246 25.60 -4.06 22.17
C GLU A 246 24.80 -3.03 21.35
N GLY A 247 23.64 -3.42 20.81
CA GLY A 247 22.79 -2.58 19.97
C GLY A 247 23.26 -2.49 18.52
N GLU A 248 24.17 -3.38 18.11
CA GLU A 248 24.61 -3.51 16.73
C GLU A 248 23.57 -4.31 15.92
N PHE A 249 23.39 -3.91 14.67
CA PHE A 249 22.44 -4.54 13.76
C PHE A 249 22.88 -5.94 13.34
N VAL A 250 21.97 -6.90 13.45
CA VAL A 250 22.19 -8.30 13.11
C VAL A 250 21.50 -8.66 11.79
N LYS A 251 20.20 -8.41 11.66
CA LYS A 251 19.44 -8.74 10.44
C LYS A 251 18.09 -8.00 10.39
N THR A 252 17.64 -7.64 9.20
CA THR A 252 16.24 -7.27 8.95
C THR A 252 15.47 -8.55 8.61
N VAL A 253 14.39 -8.84 9.32
CA VAL A 253 13.55 -10.03 9.06
C VAL A 253 12.44 -9.69 8.07
N TYR A 254 11.94 -8.46 8.12
CA TYR A 254 10.91 -7.96 7.22
C TYR A 254 10.98 -6.45 7.12
N VAL A 255 10.71 -5.93 5.92
CA VAL A 255 10.36 -4.52 5.73
C VAL A 255 9.28 -4.37 4.66
N SER A 256 8.37 -3.43 4.86
CA SER A 256 7.31 -3.11 3.90
C SER A 256 7.84 -2.58 2.58
N GLY A 257 7.13 -2.93 1.50
CA GLY A 257 7.49 -2.67 0.11
C GLY A 257 8.02 -1.27 -0.16
N PHE A 258 7.25 -0.22 0.14
CA PHE A 258 7.69 1.14 -0.17
C PHE A 258 8.94 1.55 0.62
N SER A 259 9.01 1.20 1.91
CA SER A 259 10.18 1.51 2.75
C SER A 259 11.42 0.72 2.36
N GLY A 260 11.26 -0.47 1.76
CA GLY A 260 12.36 -1.24 1.19
C GLY A 260 12.78 -0.76 -0.20
N PHE A 261 11.83 -0.53 -1.11
CA PHE A 261 12.12 -0.11 -2.48
C PHE A 261 12.62 1.34 -2.54
N ALA A 262 11.98 2.29 -1.85
CA ALA A 262 12.33 3.72 -1.87
C ALA A 262 13.27 4.14 -0.72
N LYS A 263 13.99 3.18 -0.12
CA LYS A 263 14.74 3.31 1.14
C LYS A 263 15.69 4.51 1.22
N GLU A 264 16.35 4.86 0.12
CA GLU A 264 17.29 5.99 0.05
C GLU A 264 16.63 7.33 -0.31
N LYS A 265 15.42 7.29 -0.86
CA LYS A 265 14.72 8.46 -1.39
C LYS A 265 13.71 9.02 -0.40
N GLN A 266 13.07 8.14 0.38
CA GLN A 266 12.07 8.54 1.36
C GLN A 266 12.13 7.64 2.60
N VAL A 267 12.72 8.18 3.67
CA VAL A 267 12.87 7.48 4.95
C VAL A 267 11.61 7.64 5.79
N ASN A 268 10.78 6.59 5.86
CA ASN A 268 9.55 6.57 6.66
C ASN A 268 9.67 5.77 7.97
N LEU A 269 10.79 5.05 8.16
CA LEU A 269 11.09 4.21 9.33
C LEU A 269 12.49 4.57 9.87
N PRO A 270 12.62 5.73 10.55
CA PRO A 270 13.90 6.35 10.85
C PRO A 270 14.77 5.54 11.83
N GLN A 271 14.20 4.72 12.71
CA GLN A 271 15.00 3.94 13.65
C GLN A 271 15.62 2.74 12.93
N TRP A 272 14.81 1.98 12.20
CA TRP A 272 15.26 0.88 11.38
C TRP A 272 16.29 1.34 10.34
N SER A 273 16.03 2.43 9.61
CA SER A 273 16.96 2.92 8.59
C SER A 273 18.33 3.28 9.17
N LYS A 274 18.35 3.92 10.34
CA LYS A 274 19.58 4.30 11.04
C LYS A 274 20.37 3.09 11.53
N ARG A 275 19.69 2.02 11.91
CA ARG A 275 20.33 0.81 12.49
C ARG A 275 20.79 -0.16 11.41
N SER A 276 19.92 -0.43 10.43
CA SER A 276 20.22 -1.35 9.34
C SER A 276 21.18 -0.75 8.34
N GLU A 277 21.17 0.58 8.17
CA GLU A 277 21.84 1.26 7.05
C GLU A 277 21.46 0.62 5.71
N PHE A 278 20.22 0.13 5.62
CA PHE A 278 19.67 -0.54 4.45
C PHE A 278 20.40 -1.82 4.00
N ARG A 279 21.13 -2.47 4.91
CA ARG A 279 21.73 -3.78 4.67
C ARG A 279 20.66 -4.87 4.58
N ASP A 280 20.84 -5.78 3.62
CA ASP A 280 20.01 -6.98 3.42
C ASP A 280 18.51 -6.68 3.20
N VAL A 281 18.19 -5.56 2.57
CA VAL A 281 16.79 -5.11 2.40
C VAL A 281 16.09 -5.81 1.25
N ASP A 282 16.77 -6.05 0.13
CA ASP A 282 16.12 -6.55 -1.09
C ASP A 282 15.61 -7.99 -0.92
N GLY A 283 16.26 -8.80 -0.08
CA GLY A 283 15.86 -10.19 0.21
C GLY A 283 14.68 -10.33 1.18
N VAL A 284 14.31 -9.25 1.88
CA VAL A 284 13.30 -9.27 2.97
C VAL A 284 12.21 -8.23 2.79
N THR A 285 12.24 -7.50 1.67
CA THR A 285 11.19 -6.56 1.29
C THR A 285 9.97 -7.33 0.82
N GLY A 286 8.85 -7.16 1.52
CA GLY A 286 7.59 -7.82 1.21
C GLY A 286 6.46 -6.84 0.89
N ALA A 287 5.29 -7.36 0.53
CA ALA A 287 4.08 -6.56 0.47
C ALA A 287 3.85 -5.85 1.83
N SER A 288 3.31 -4.62 1.80
CA SER A 288 2.98 -3.92 3.03
C SER A 288 1.88 -4.69 3.76
N ILE A 289 2.15 -5.08 5.00
CA ILE A 289 1.18 -5.74 5.87
C ILE A 289 0.20 -4.71 6.45
N ASP A 290 -1.08 -5.09 6.62
CA ASP A 290 -2.11 -4.26 7.24
C ASP A 290 -2.40 -4.75 8.68
N ARG A 291 -3.35 -4.12 9.36
CA ARG A 291 -3.95 -4.56 10.62
C ARG A 291 -4.20 -6.06 10.63
N GLY A 292 -3.65 -6.75 11.62
CA GLY A 292 -3.71 -8.21 11.69
C GLY A 292 -2.68 -8.78 12.66
N HIS A 293 -2.70 -10.10 12.74
CA HIS A 293 -1.68 -10.88 13.45
C HIS A 293 -0.63 -11.37 12.44
N HIS A 294 0.65 -11.08 12.69
CA HIS A 294 1.76 -11.35 11.81
C HIS A 294 2.84 -12.17 12.52
N ILE A 295 3.36 -13.19 11.83
CA ILE A 295 4.34 -14.10 12.40
C ILE A 295 5.50 -14.27 11.43
N TYR A 296 6.71 -14.07 11.92
CA TYR A 296 7.95 -14.24 11.19
C TYR A 296 8.87 -15.21 11.92
N VAL A 297 9.80 -15.81 11.18
CA VAL A 297 10.80 -16.72 11.72
C VAL A 297 12.18 -16.21 11.36
N TRP A 298 13.03 -16.08 12.39
CA TRP A 298 14.45 -15.85 12.22
C TRP A 298 15.21 -17.16 12.43
N ASN A 299 16.03 -17.51 11.44
CA ASN A 299 16.83 -18.73 11.39
C ASN A 299 18.19 -18.60 12.10
N LEU A 300 18.37 -17.60 12.96
CA LEU A 300 19.62 -17.32 13.69
C LEU A 300 20.80 -16.96 12.80
N LYS A 301 20.55 -16.47 11.58
CA LYS A 301 21.60 -15.94 10.72
C LYS A 301 21.67 -14.42 10.79
N ASP A 302 22.86 -13.86 10.63
CA ASP A 302 23.03 -12.43 10.41
C ASP A 302 22.73 -12.02 8.95
N PHE A 303 22.94 -10.75 8.62
CA PHE A 303 22.82 -10.19 7.28
C PHE A 303 23.90 -10.69 6.29
N GLN A 304 24.91 -11.41 6.77
CA GLN A 304 25.98 -12.04 5.98
C GLN A 304 25.78 -13.57 5.87
N GLU A 305 24.63 -14.08 6.32
CA GLU A 305 24.26 -15.50 6.34
C GLU A 305 25.08 -16.38 7.30
N ASN A 306 25.82 -15.78 8.24
CA ASN A 306 26.53 -16.51 9.30
C ASN A 306 25.61 -16.79 10.48
N THR A 307 25.77 -17.95 11.11
CA THR A 307 25.06 -18.27 12.36
C THR A 307 25.55 -17.36 13.48
N VAL A 308 24.62 -16.70 14.17
CA VAL A 308 24.95 -15.80 15.28
C VAL A 308 25.36 -16.58 16.53
N PRO A 309 26.23 -16.02 17.39
CA PRO A 309 26.64 -16.67 18.62
C PRO A 309 25.48 -16.78 19.63
N GLN A 310 25.65 -17.65 20.63
CA GLN A 310 24.76 -17.65 21.79
C GLN A 310 24.88 -16.31 22.53
N GLY A 311 23.76 -15.78 23.02
CA GLY A 311 23.73 -14.47 23.64
C GLY A 311 22.34 -13.87 23.71
N GLU A 312 22.29 -12.62 24.14
CA GLU A 312 21.08 -11.83 24.20
C GLU A 312 20.89 -11.03 22.91
N TYR A 313 19.67 -11.06 22.38
CA TYR A 313 19.27 -10.35 21.18
C TYR A 313 18.01 -9.55 21.45
N ARG A 314 17.90 -8.41 20.77
CA ARG A 314 16.73 -7.53 20.84
C ARG A 314 16.01 -7.56 19.51
N VAL A 315 14.77 -8.03 19.52
CA VAL A 315 13.87 -7.95 18.38
C VAL A 315 13.10 -6.64 18.47
N ARG A 316 13.07 -5.90 17.36
CA ARG A 316 12.37 -4.62 17.26
C ARG A 316 11.35 -4.66 16.13
N VAL A 317 10.20 -4.04 16.38
CA VAL A 317 9.16 -3.78 15.39
C VAL A 317 8.90 -2.28 15.37
N GLU A 318 8.98 -1.66 14.21
CA GLU A 318 8.69 -0.23 14.01
C GLU A 318 7.59 -0.11 12.96
N THR A 319 6.60 0.75 13.22
CA THR A 319 5.50 1.00 12.30
C THR A 319 5.17 2.49 12.20
N HIS A 320 4.86 2.94 10.99
CA HIS A 320 4.47 4.31 10.67
C HIS A 320 3.25 4.32 9.74
N PHE A 321 2.19 5.01 10.17
CA PHE A 321 0.92 5.10 9.46
C PHE A 321 0.78 6.45 8.76
N TRP A 322 0.29 6.43 7.52
CA TRP A 322 -0.03 7.63 6.75
C TRP A 322 -1.47 7.51 6.22
N PRO A 323 -2.30 8.58 6.33
CA PRO A 323 -1.96 9.97 6.66
C PRO A 323 -2.01 10.35 8.15
N SER A 324 -2.33 9.42 9.06
CA SER A 324 -2.45 9.76 10.48
C SER A 324 -1.12 10.24 11.09
N MET A 325 0.02 9.88 10.50
CA MET A 325 1.37 10.11 11.04
C MET A 325 1.58 9.44 12.40
N MET A 326 0.74 8.46 12.74
CA MET A 326 0.89 7.70 13.97
C MET A 326 2.09 6.76 13.83
N TYR A 327 2.87 6.69 14.90
CA TYR A 327 4.15 5.99 14.93
C TYR A 327 4.26 5.20 16.22
N GLN A 328 4.77 3.98 16.14
CA GLN A 328 5.09 3.20 17.33
C GLN A 328 6.29 2.29 17.06
N ARG A 329 7.08 2.07 18.10
CA ARG A 329 8.06 1.00 18.17
C ARG A 329 7.72 0.07 19.33
N SER A 330 7.88 -1.22 19.11
CA SER A 330 7.89 -2.24 20.16
C SER A 330 9.20 -3.01 20.13
N GLU A 331 9.59 -3.56 21.27
CA GLU A 331 10.80 -4.38 21.38
C GLU A 331 10.60 -5.49 22.40
N ALA A 332 11.28 -6.60 22.18
CA ALA A 332 11.38 -7.73 23.10
C ALA A 332 12.81 -8.27 23.08
N VAL A 333 13.27 -8.74 24.24
CA VAL A 333 14.61 -9.30 24.42
C VAL A 333 14.48 -10.82 24.50
N ILE A 334 15.35 -11.52 23.78
CA ILE A 334 15.38 -12.98 23.74
C ILE A 334 16.82 -13.49 23.89
N ARG A 335 17.00 -14.58 24.63
CA ARG A 335 18.28 -15.27 24.79
C ARG A 335 18.35 -16.47 23.86
N VAL A 336 19.32 -16.46 22.95
CA VAL A 336 19.65 -17.59 22.08
C VAL A 336 20.72 -18.43 22.79
N GLY A 337 20.44 -19.71 23.02
CA GLY A 337 21.30 -20.57 23.83
C GLY A 337 20.94 -22.05 23.78
N LYS A 338 21.15 -22.76 24.88
CA LYS A 338 20.79 -24.19 25.01
C LYS A 338 19.34 -24.39 25.46
N GLU A 339 18.82 -23.45 26.22
CA GLU A 339 17.47 -23.48 26.77
C GLU A 339 16.51 -22.73 25.84
N ILE A 340 15.24 -23.13 25.86
CA ILE A 340 14.17 -22.33 25.24
C ILE A 340 14.03 -21.02 26.02
N ASP A 341 13.65 -19.96 25.33
CA ASP A 341 13.39 -18.66 25.95
C ASP A 341 12.13 -18.02 25.35
N SER A 342 11.47 -17.15 26.08
CA SER A 342 10.25 -16.47 25.64
C SER A 342 10.13 -15.10 26.28
N SER A 343 9.69 -14.12 25.50
CA SER A 343 9.50 -12.74 25.94
C SER A 343 8.27 -12.13 25.29
N VAL A 344 7.52 -11.36 26.07
CA VAL A 344 6.27 -10.72 25.63
C VAL A 344 6.26 -9.25 26.04
N THR A 345 5.87 -8.39 25.10
CA THR A 345 5.66 -6.96 25.30
C THR A 345 4.23 -6.58 24.89
N GLU A 346 3.46 -6.10 25.85
CA GLU A 346 2.07 -5.61 25.65
C GLU A 346 1.99 -4.11 25.93
N LYS A 347 2.50 -3.30 24.99
CA LYS A 347 2.58 -1.84 25.16
C LYS A 347 2.09 -1.10 23.93
N GLY A 348 1.33 -0.03 24.15
CA GLY A 348 0.81 0.83 23.09
C GLY A 348 -0.42 0.24 22.38
N HIS A 349 -0.86 0.93 21.35
CA HIS A 349 -2.12 0.62 20.65
C HIS A 349 -1.92 0.23 19.18
N LEU A 350 -0.82 0.68 18.56
CA LEU A 350 -0.50 0.35 17.17
C LEU A 350 0.14 -1.03 17.08
N ILE A 351 1.05 -1.35 18.01
CA ILE A 351 1.64 -2.67 18.20
C ILE A 351 1.31 -3.15 19.62
N PRO A 352 0.05 -3.53 19.90
CA PRO A 352 -0.37 -3.85 21.27
C PRO A 352 0.22 -5.15 21.81
N PHE A 353 0.80 -5.98 20.95
CA PHE A 353 1.35 -7.28 21.29
C PHE A 353 2.60 -7.56 20.44
N LEU A 354 3.67 -8.00 21.10
CA LEU A 354 4.87 -8.58 20.50
C LEU A 354 5.34 -9.72 21.39
N LYS A 355 5.41 -10.93 20.85
CA LYS A 355 5.99 -12.11 21.48
C LYS A 355 7.15 -12.64 20.66
N VAL A 356 8.21 -13.01 21.35
CA VAL A 356 9.39 -13.62 20.75
C VAL A 356 9.68 -14.91 21.50
N ASP A 357 9.78 -16.01 20.77
CA ASP A 357 10.12 -17.32 21.34
C ASP A 357 11.35 -17.89 20.66
N TYR A 358 12.34 -18.29 21.46
CA TYR A 358 13.47 -19.07 21.00
C TYR A 358 13.17 -20.57 21.12
N HIS A 359 13.21 -21.25 19.98
CA HIS A 359 13.05 -22.69 19.86
C HIS A 359 14.42 -23.32 19.70
N GLY A 360 14.98 -23.87 20.77
CA GLY A 360 16.25 -24.59 20.74
C GLY A 360 16.20 -25.90 19.94
N SER A 361 17.37 -26.45 19.61
CA SER A 361 17.48 -27.78 19.00
C SER A 361 16.90 -28.83 19.94
N GLN A 362 16.01 -29.71 19.46
CA GLN A 362 15.58 -30.87 20.25
C GLN A 362 16.82 -31.68 20.63
N LYS A 363 17.00 -31.98 21.92
CA LYS A 363 17.88 -33.09 22.30
C LYS A 363 17.33 -34.32 21.59
N GLN A 364 18.10 -34.91 20.68
CA GLN A 364 17.93 -36.32 20.37
C GLN A 364 18.16 -37.03 21.70
N SER A 365 17.09 -37.58 22.27
CA SER A 365 17.18 -38.54 23.35
C SER A 365 17.96 -39.74 22.79
N GLU A 366 19.19 -39.92 23.27
CA GLU A 366 19.97 -41.16 23.09
C GLU A 366 19.25 -42.35 23.72
#